data_AF-A0A7J6VPH6-F1
#
_entry.id   AF-A0A7J6VPH6-F1
#
_cell.length_a   1.000
_cell.length_b   1.000
_cell.length_c   1.000
_cell.angle_alpha   90.00
_cell.angle_beta   90.00
_cell.angle_gamma   90.00
#
_symmetry.space_group_name_H-M   'P 1'
#
loop_
_entity.id
_entity.type
_entity.pdbx_description
1 polymer ?
#
loop_
_entity_poly.entity_id
_entity_poly.type
_entity_poly.pdbx_seq_one_letter_code
_entity_poly.pdbx_strand_id
1 'polypeptide(L)'
;MFNFWEKSPFLLKKPLGSANNERDILSSVLWSPSSGRIHDVLSSILRSLVSCPPLPSDEVDILNFLKEAKDGLGQPITYGQDIRVIKAVEGNGTDQGYPKSEVHFQQQWASCRSGPDLINIGDVQKCEEAYEKGYTIALRGMEFRSDNIASVANGLAVLFGQPSVGANAYLTPPGSQGLARHYDDHCVFVCQLLGQKQWSVYPRSTLHLPRLYEPRDNSLGSEVEVSDIKSEMFLLGEGDILYIPRGCLHEACTKADDGGSGKHDASTGFSLHLTLGIEVESPFEWEGLAHVALHSWNQNNKQPQDTVVSLFPRTIDMSVHLLHVAIQQIGSVDPSFAKACMVVTFSSPSEARAKYGDALSQSQRDTFRYVISKIDREVRFLETFKNVEVAVREKKEDMFQRMRWIRHLYPENSMKEGFDWDNPFSEFHKIYLFFDEHREYAENVFMQIKSRFCREVMFEDACKSFGILLEKYKRVRTQYMNGMLNLHSNGNI
;
A
#
# COMPACT_ATOMS: atom_id res chain seq x y z
N MET A 1 16.20 3.60 10.99
CA MET A 1 14.91 3.21 10.40
C MET A 1 13.75 3.29 11.41
N PHE A 2 13.76 2.56 12.55
CA PHE A 2 12.60 2.50 13.48
C PHE A 2 12.12 3.84 14.06
N ASN A 3 13.03 4.80 14.28
CA ASN A 3 12.64 6.13 14.76
C ASN A 3 11.92 6.97 13.70
N PHE A 4 12.02 6.59 12.42
CA PHE A 4 11.49 7.32 11.27
C PHE A 4 10.29 6.62 10.62
N TRP A 5 10.22 5.28 10.71
CA TRP A 5 9.16 4.48 10.09
C TRP A 5 7.76 4.96 10.49
N GLU A 6 6.94 5.30 9.48
CA GLU A 6 5.58 5.86 9.59
C GLU A 6 5.49 7.19 10.36
N LYS A 7 6.62 7.85 10.64
CA LYS A 7 6.72 9.03 11.52
C LYS A 7 7.28 10.27 10.83
N SER A 8 8.46 10.19 10.24
CA SER A 8 9.16 11.36 9.70
C SER A 8 9.97 11.05 8.45
N PRO A 9 10.06 11.99 7.51
CA PRO A 9 10.90 11.83 6.33
C PRO A 9 12.39 11.82 6.72
N PHE A 10 13.21 11.22 5.87
CA PHE A 10 14.67 11.32 5.98
C PHE A 10 15.33 11.13 4.63
N LEU A 11 16.48 11.79 4.45
CA LEU A 11 17.29 11.70 3.24
C LEU A 11 18.55 10.88 3.49
N LEU A 12 18.78 9.87 2.66
CA LEU A 12 20.05 9.15 2.57
C LEU A 12 20.81 9.69 1.37
N LYS A 13 21.95 10.35 1.63
CA LYS A 13 22.83 10.86 0.59
C LYS A 13 23.78 9.76 0.10
N LYS A 14 24.05 9.73 -1.21
CA LYS A 14 25.10 8.87 -1.76
C LYS A 14 26.46 9.22 -1.12
N PRO A 15 27.26 8.26 -0.63
CA PRO A 15 28.56 8.56 -0.02
C PRO A 15 29.52 9.22 -1.01
N LEU A 16 30.15 10.33 -0.61
CA LEU A 16 31.22 10.98 -1.38
C LEU A 16 32.40 10.00 -1.56
N GLY A 17 32.80 9.70 -2.80
CA GLY A 17 33.96 8.86 -3.11
C GLY A 17 33.65 7.43 -3.55
N SER A 18 32.38 7.03 -3.64
CA SER A 18 31.99 5.81 -4.37
C SER A 18 32.16 6.06 -5.87
N ALA A 19 33.39 5.91 -6.39
CA ALA A 19 33.63 5.80 -7.82
C ALA A 19 32.72 4.70 -8.43
N ASN A 20 32.40 4.82 -9.72
CA ASN A 20 31.61 3.90 -10.56
C ASN A 20 32.01 2.42 -10.36
N ASN A 21 31.62 1.82 -9.24
CA ASN A 21 31.57 0.38 -9.11
C ASN A 21 30.36 -0.03 -9.93
N GLU A 22 30.57 -0.95 -10.86
CA GLU A 22 29.56 -1.64 -11.68
C GLU A 22 28.51 -2.42 -10.83
N ARG A 23 28.38 -2.10 -9.55
CA ARG A 23 27.50 -2.70 -8.54
C ARG A 23 26.60 -1.67 -7.84
N ASP A 24 26.40 -0.48 -8.40
CA ASP A 24 25.31 0.37 -7.91
C ASP A 24 24.00 -0.26 -8.41
N ILE A 25 23.24 -0.86 -7.49
CA ILE A 25 21.98 -1.55 -7.83
C ILE A 25 21.06 -0.59 -8.62
N LEU A 26 21.11 0.71 -8.27
CA LEU A 26 20.36 1.75 -8.96
C LEU A 26 20.89 2.05 -10.36
N SER A 27 22.20 1.89 -10.63
CA SER A 27 22.73 2.01 -12.00
C SER A 27 22.40 0.80 -12.86
N SER A 28 22.26 -0.39 -12.28
CA SER A 28 21.82 -1.60 -13.00
C SER A 28 20.32 -1.61 -13.35
N VAL A 29 19.55 -0.72 -12.70
CA VAL A 29 18.13 -0.48 -12.99
C VAL A 29 17.95 0.42 -14.21
N LEU A 30 18.97 1.22 -14.56
CA LEU A 30 18.94 2.04 -15.77
C LEU A 30 19.03 1.13 -16.99
N TRP A 31 17.97 1.13 -17.80
CA TRP A 31 18.04 0.62 -19.17
C TRP A 31 19.16 1.36 -19.87
N SER A 32 20.29 0.67 -20.13
CA SER A 32 21.53 1.26 -20.64
C SER A 32 21.24 2.23 -21.80
N PRO A 33 21.18 3.55 -21.58
CA PRO A 33 20.86 4.48 -22.65
C PRO A 33 22.11 4.59 -23.50
N SER A 34 22.07 4.06 -24.71
CA SER A 34 23.22 4.05 -25.63
C SER A 34 23.66 5.45 -26.08
N SER A 35 22.94 6.52 -25.71
CA SER A 35 23.19 7.88 -26.20
C SER A 35 22.93 9.04 -25.21
N GLY A 36 22.37 8.80 -24.02
CA GLY A 36 21.98 9.85 -23.08
C GLY A 36 20.85 10.79 -23.57
N ARG A 37 20.22 10.53 -24.73
CA ARG A 37 19.12 11.35 -25.26
C ARG A 37 17.77 10.87 -24.74
N ILE A 38 16.90 11.82 -24.41
CA ILE A 38 15.57 11.55 -23.86
C ILE A 38 14.67 10.71 -24.78
N HIS A 39 14.78 10.90 -26.10
CA HIS A 39 14.07 10.10 -27.10
C HIS A 39 14.47 8.62 -27.02
N ASP A 40 15.77 8.35 -26.90
CA ASP A 40 16.27 6.98 -26.81
C ASP A 40 15.84 6.32 -25.50
N VAL A 41 15.76 7.10 -24.41
CA VAL A 41 15.18 6.65 -23.14
C VAL A 41 13.69 6.32 -23.32
N LEU A 42 12.84 7.27 -23.73
CA LEU A 42 11.39 7.02 -23.86
C LEU A 42 11.04 5.89 -24.83
N SER A 43 11.74 5.85 -25.97
CA SER A 43 11.53 4.81 -26.98
C SER A 43 11.95 3.43 -26.49
N SER A 44 13.09 3.33 -25.80
CA SER A 44 13.54 2.08 -25.16
C SER A 44 12.56 1.62 -24.08
N ILE A 45 11.95 2.57 -23.38
CA ILE A 45 11.04 2.27 -22.27
C ILE A 45 9.70 1.77 -22.78
N LEU A 46 9.09 2.43 -23.76
CA LEU A 46 7.69 2.19 -24.09
C LEU A 46 7.45 1.09 -25.13
N ARG A 47 8.44 0.74 -25.96
CA ARG A 47 8.24 -0.16 -27.11
C ARG A 47 8.02 -1.64 -26.75
N SER A 48 8.52 -2.11 -25.62
CA SER A 48 8.51 -3.54 -25.24
C SER A 48 7.60 -3.85 -24.05
N LEU A 49 6.91 -2.85 -23.52
CA LEU A 49 6.09 -3.03 -22.32
C LEU A 49 4.71 -3.59 -22.66
N VAL A 50 4.29 -4.57 -21.86
CA VAL A 50 2.92 -5.10 -21.87
C VAL A 50 2.15 -4.58 -20.68
N SER A 51 0.83 -4.56 -20.78
CA SER A 51 -0.04 -4.17 -19.69
C SER A 51 0.10 -5.11 -18.50
N CYS A 52 0.10 -4.56 -17.29
CA CYS A 52 0.13 -5.26 -16.02
C CYS A 52 -1.21 -4.99 -15.28
N PRO A 53 -2.26 -5.81 -15.51
CA PRO A 53 -3.55 -5.62 -14.85
C PRO A 53 -3.42 -5.70 -13.33
N PRO A 54 -4.06 -4.82 -12.56
CA PRO A 54 -3.96 -4.83 -11.11
C PRO A 54 -4.49 -6.14 -10.55
N LEU A 55 -3.72 -6.74 -9.64
CA LEU A 55 -4.14 -7.92 -8.90
C LEU A 55 -4.99 -7.47 -7.70
N PRO A 56 -6.20 -8.03 -7.47
CA PRO A 56 -7.03 -7.63 -6.34
C PRO A 56 -6.31 -7.82 -4.99
N SER A 57 -6.58 -6.90 -4.05
CA SER A 57 -5.96 -6.86 -2.72
C SER A 57 -6.08 -8.19 -1.99
N ASP A 58 -7.27 -8.76 -1.93
CA ASP A 58 -7.57 -9.99 -1.19
C ASP A 58 -7.48 -11.27 -2.04
N GLU A 59 -6.87 -11.21 -3.22
CA GLU A 59 -6.64 -12.37 -4.07
C GLU A 59 -5.49 -13.25 -3.54
N VAL A 60 -5.79 -14.52 -3.28
CA VAL A 60 -4.85 -15.53 -2.78
C VAL A 60 -4.86 -16.81 -3.62
N ASP A 61 -5.60 -16.82 -4.74
CA ASP A 61 -5.54 -17.83 -5.78
C ASP A 61 -5.20 -17.19 -7.14
N ILE A 62 -3.95 -17.37 -7.57
CA ILE A 62 -3.49 -16.86 -8.87
C ILE A 62 -4.33 -17.42 -10.04
N LEU A 63 -4.88 -18.63 -9.93
CA LEU A 63 -5.67 -19.24 -11.00
C LEU A 63 -7.00 -18.54 -11.18
N ASN A 64 -7.59 -18.01 -10.11
CA ASN A 64 -8.81 -17.21 -10.20
C ASN A 64 -8.55 -15.93 -10.98
N PHE A 65 -7.54 -15.16 -10.58
CA PHE A 65 -7.09 -13.98 -11.32
C PHE A 65 -6.80 -14.28 -12.79
N LEU A 66 -6.04 -15.35 -13.09
CA LEU A 66 -5.68 -15.68 -14.47
C LEU A 66 -6.90 -16.00 -15.34
N LYS A 67 -7.96 -16.60 -14.78
CA LYS A 67 -9.23 -16.84 -15.52
C LYS A 67 -9.93 -15.54 -15.88
N GLU A 68 -9.90 -14.55 -14.99
CA GLU A 68 -10.51 -13.24 -15.18
C GLU A 68 -9.68 -12.36 -16.13
N ALA A 69 -8.35 -12.39 -16.01
CA ALA A 69 -7.43 -11.54 -16.76
C ALA A 69 -7.02 -12.10 -18.13
N LYS A 70 -7.36 -13.37 -18.46
CA LYS A 70 -6.84 -14.11 -19.63
C LYS A 70 -6.85 -13.33 -20.95
N ASP A 71 -7.89 -12.53 -21.19
CA ASP A 71 -8.10 -11.84 -22.48
C ASP A 71 -7.29 -10.53 -22.57
N GLY A 72 -6.80 -10.03 -21.42
CA GLY A 72 -5.99 -8.81 -21.30
C GLY A 72 -4.49 -9.03 -21.13
N LEU A 73 -4.04 -10.26 -20.86
CA LEU A 73 -2.61 -10.56 -20.66
C LEU A 73 -1.83 -10.43 -21.98
N GLY A 74 -0.68 -9.76 -21.92
CA GLY A 74 0.19 -9.52 -23.07
C GLY A 74 -0.28 -8.40 -24.01
N GLN A 75 -1.36 -7.69 -23.68
CA GLN A 75 -1.79 -6.51 -24.42
C GLN A 75 -0.76 -5.37 -24.29
N PRO A 76 -0.73 -4.40 -25.21
CA PRO A 76 0.05 -3.17 -25.04
C PRO A 76 -0.33 -2.42 -23.76
N ILE A 77 0.58 -1.61 -23.22
CA ILE A 77 0.31 -0.82 -22.01
C ILE A 77 -0.96 0.03 -22.13
N THR A 78 -1.69 0.14 -21.03
CA THR A 78 -2.96 0.85 -20.93
C THR A 78 -2.77 2.19 -20.22
N TYR A 79 -3.20 3.29 -20.83
CA TYR A 79 -3.19 4.61 -20.19
C TYR A 79 -4.07 4.61 -18.93
N GLY A 80 -3.62 5.25 -17.86
CA GLY A 80 -4.30 5.31 -16.56
C GLY A 80 -4.02 4.11 -15.66
N GLN A 81 -3.73 2.94 -16.24
CA GLN A 81 -3.32 1.74 -15.51
C GLN A 81 -1.80 1.64 -15.41
N ASP A 82 -1.13 1.50 -16.54
CA ASP A 82 0.32 1.24 -16.65
C ASP A 82 1.14 2.52 -16.77
N ILE A 83 0.55 3.56 -17.36
CA ILE A 83 1.21 4.81 -17.68
C ILE A 83 0.26 5.99 -17.54
N ARG A 84 0.79 7.11 -17.03
CA ARG A 84 0.10 8.41 -17.02
C ARG A 84 1.04 9.47 -17.57
N VAL A 85 0.51 10.39 -18.35
CA VAL A 85 1.25 11.56 -18.86
C VAL A 85 0.58 12.79 -18.30
N ILE A 86 1.23 13.38 -17.30
CA ILE A 86 0.60 14.30 -16.35
C ILE A 86 1.42 15.55 -16.12
N LYS A 87 0.75 16.67 -15.87
CA LYS A 87 1.38 17.95 -15.53
C LYS A 87 0.56 18.64 -14.45
N ALA A 88 1.24 19.22 -13.47
CA ALA A 88 0.61 20.10 -12.49
C ALA A 88 0.58 21.52 -13.04
N VAL A 89 -0.61 22.10 -13.15
CA VAL A 89 -0.83 23.47 -13.64
C VAL A 89 -1.45 24.32 -12.53
N GLU A 90 -1.13 25.61 -12.51
CA GLU A 90 -1.76 26.56 -11.59
C GLU A 90 -3.26 26.65 -11.90
N GLY A 91 -4.09 26.79 -10.85
CA GLY A 91 -5.52 27.01 -11.01
C GLY A 91 -5.81 28.34 -11.71
N ASN A 92 -6.91 28.42 -12.47
CA ASN A 92 -7.33 29.62 -13.23
C ASN A 92 -7.78 30.82 -12.36
N GLY A 93 -7.45 30.86 -11.07
CA GLY A 93 -7.76 31.96 -10.18
C GLY A 93 -6.65 33.01 -10.18
N THR A 94 -7.02 34.29 -10.18
CA THR A 94 -6.10 35.45 -10.31
C THR A 94 -5.18 35.70 -9.12
N ASP A 95 -5.07 34.77 -8.16
CA ASP A 95 -4.22 34.90 -6.97
C ASP A 95 -3.16 33.81 -6.91
N GLN A 96 -1.93 34.21 -6.58
CA GLN A 96 -0.87 33.30 -6.12
C GLN A 96 -1.39 32.56 -4.88
N GLY A 97 -1.80 31.30 -5.04
CA GLY A 97 -2.28 30.49 -3.91
C GLY A 97 -3.42 29.51 -4.20
N TYR A 98 -3.87 29.34 -5.44
CA TYR A 98 -4.77 28.23 -5.78
C TYR A 98 -3.98 26.91 -5.93
N PRO A 99 -4.52 25.78 -5.43
CA PRO A 99 -3.83 24.50 -5.51
C PRO A 99 -3.64 24.12 -6.97
N LYS A 100 -2.44 23.63 -7.30
CA LYS A 100 -2.18 23.10 -8.63
C LYS A 100 -3.14 21.94 -8.90
N SER A 101 -3.70 21.90 -10.10
CA SER A 101 -4.50 20.76 -10.56
C SER A 101 -3.69 19.90 -11.51
N GLU A 102 -3.98 18.60 -11.54
CA GLU A 102 -3.34 17.66 -12.45
C GLU A 102 -4.10 17.63 -13.78
N VAL A 103 -3.42 17.94 -14.87
CA VAL A 103 -3.94 17.76 -16.22
C VAL A 103 -3.31 16.53 -16.86
N HIS A 104 -4.17 15.68 -17.41
CA HIS A 104 -3.78 14.47 -18.12
C HIS A 104 -3.73 14.74 -19.62
N PHE A 105 -2.66 14.30 -20.30
CA PHE A 105 -2.58 14.40 -21.76
C PHE A 105 -3.62 13.51 -22.49
N GLN A 106 -4.29 12.60 -21.75
CA GLN A 106 -5.44 11.74 -22.18
C GLN A 106 -6.49 12.44 -23.03
N GLN A 107 -6.84 13.69 -22.70
CA GLN A 107 -7.88 14.42 -23.42
C GLN A 107 -7.55 14.62 -24.91
N GLN A 108 -6.29 14.47 -25.33
CA GLN A 108 -5.87 14.50 -26.73
C GLN A 108 -5.78 13.11 -27.39
N TRP A 109 -5.80 12.01 -26.63
CA TRP A 109 -5.83 10.63 -27.13
C TRP A 109 -7.26 10.09 -27.33
N ALA A 110 -8.19 10.49 -26.47
CA ALA A 110 -9.56 9.95 -26.42
C ALA A 110 -10.47 10.37 -27.58
N SER A 111 -10.06 11.34 -28.42
CA SER A 111 -10.89 11.83 -29.53
C SER A 111 -11.09 10.83 -30.68
N CYS A 112 -10.54 9.61 -30.61
CA CYS A 112 -10.55 8.67 -31.74
C CYS A 112 -10.93 7.21 -31.44
N ARG A 113 -11.25 6.78 -30.20
CA ARG A 113 -11.46 5.34 -29.93
C ARG A 113 -12.57 5.02 -28.93
N SER A 114 -13.32 3.98 -29.24
CA SER A 114 -14.28 3.32 -28.33
C SER A 114 -13.66 2.02 -27.81
N GLY A 115 -12.93 2.08 -26.69
CA GLY A 115 -12.23 0.94 -26.08
C GLY A 115 -11.22 1.40 -25.02
N PRO A 116 -10.53 0.49 -24.30
CA PRO A 116 -9.45 0.88 -23.40
C PRO A 116 -8.36 1.65 -24.17
N ASP A 117 -7.79 2.69 -23.54
CA ASP A 117 -6.78 3.58 -24.12
C ASP A 117 -5.41 2.87 -24.22
N LEU A 118 -5.35 1.86 -25.08
CA LEU A 118 -4.16 1.08 -25.41
C LEU A 118 -3.15 1.97 -26.16
N ILE A 119 -1.93 2.04 -25.64
CA ILE A 119 -0.83 2.79 -26.23
C ILE A 119 -0.08 1.90 -27.23
N ASN A 120 0.06 2.36 -28.46
CA ASN A 120 0.84 1.68 -29.50
C ASN A 120 2.13 2.48 -29.83
N ILE A 121 2.92 1.96 -30.77
CA ILE A 121 4.19 2.58 -31.20
C ILE A 121 4.01 4.05 -31.65
N GLY A 122 2.90 4.39 -32.31
CA GLY A 122 2.60 5.76 -32.73
C GLY A 122 2.28 6.71 -31.57
N ASP A 123 1.94 6.19 -30.40
CA ASP A 123 1.69 6.98 -29.20
C ASP A 123 2.97 7.29 -28.41
N VAL A 124 4.10 6.63 -28.72
CA VAL A 124 5.42 6.97 -28.16
C VAL A 124 5.81 8.40 -28.56
N GLN A 125 5.64 8.75 -29.84
CA GLN A 125 5.91 10.10 -30.33
C GLN A 125 5.05 11.15 -29.60
N LYS A 126 3.77 10.83 -29.33
CA LYS A 126 2.90 11.74 -28.56
C LYS A 126 3.38 11.92 -27.12
N CYS A 127 3.96 10.88 -26.50
CA CYS A 127 4.57 11.00 -25.19
C CYS A 127 5.81 11.90 -25.22
N GLU A 128 6.63 11.82 -26.28
CA GLU A 128 7.77 12.71 -26.48
C GLU A 128 7.31 14.17 -26.67
N GLU A 129 6.30 14.41 -27.50
CA GLU A 129 5.70 15.74 -27.69
C GLU A 129 5.10 16.30 -26.39
N ALA A 130 4.45 15.45 -25.60
CA ALA A 130 3.91 15.83 -24.28
C ALA A 130 5.04 16.17 -23.32
N TYR A 131 6.12 15.38 -23.32
CA TYR A 131 7.30 15.63 -22.51
C TYR A 131 7.93 16.99 -22.84
N GLU A 132 8.09 17.32 -24.12
CA GLU A 132 8.57 18.65 -24.56
C GLU A 132 7.66 19.79 -24.08
N LYS A 133 6.36 19.54 -23.93
CA LYS A 133 5.37 20.50 -23.37
C LYS A 133 5.38 20.55 -21.83
N GLY A 134 6.32 19.88 -21.18
CA GLY A 134 6.49 19.90 -19.73
C GLY A 134 5.68 18.85 -18.97
N TYR A 135 5.18 17.80 -19.65
CA TYR A 135 4.49 16.69 -18.98
C TYR A 135 5.48 15.66 -18.43
N THR A 136 5.16 15.14 -17.25
CA THR A 136 5.84 13.98 -16.66
C THR A 136 5.28 12.70 -17.22
N ILE A 137 6.16 11.77 -17.58
CA ILE A 137 5.82 10.39 -17.92
C ILE A 137 5.95 9.55 -16.65
N ALA A 138 4.82 9.03 -16.16
CA ALA A 138 4.75 8.20 -14.95
C ALA A 138 4.39 6.77 -15.35
N LEU A 139 5.28 5.82 -15.05
CA LEU A 139 5.11 4.39 -15.32
C LEU A 139 4.90 3.63 -14.04
N ARG A 140 3.98 2.67 -14.07
CA ARG A 140 3.59 1.85 -12.93
C ARG A 140 4.01 0.40 -13.08
N GLY A 141 4.17 -0.26 -11.94
CA GLY A 141 4.46 -1.70 -11.88
C GLY A 141 5.84 -2.04 -12.43
N MET A 142 6.86 -1.24 -12.11
CA MET A 142 8.22 -1.43 -12.58
C MET A 142 8.86 -2.73 -12.07
N GLU A 143 8.39 -3.25 -10.95
CA GLU A 143 8.70 -4.57 -10.39
C GLU A 143 8.20 -5.72 -11.28
N PHE A 144 7.23 -5.47 -12.17
CA PHE A 144 6.75 -6.45 -13.15
C PHE A 144 7.50 -6.39 -14.48
N ARG A 145 8.44 -5.44 -14.62
CA ARG A 145 9.09 -5.07 -15.89
C ARG A 145 10.61 -5.20 -15.85
N SER A 146 11.21 -5.37 -14.68
CA SER A 146 12.66 -5.47 -14.48
C SER A 146 13.00 -6.41 -13.33
N ASP A 147 13.81 -7.44 -13.61
CA ASP A 147 14.27 -8.39 -12.58
C ASP A 147 15.06 -7.70 -11.45
N ASN A 148 15.82 -6.65 -11.78
CA ASN A 148 16.59 -5.88 -10.81
C ASN A 148 15.66 -5.12 -9.87
N ILE A 149 14.62 -4.45 -10.41
CA ILE A 149 13.63 -3.73 -9.60
C ILE A 149 12.82 -4.74 -8.77
N ALA A 150 12.40 -5.86 -9.36
CA ALA A 150 11.70 -6.94 -8.67
C ALA A 150 12.50 -7.48 -7.48
N SER A 151 13.81 -7.66 -7.65
CA SER A 151 14.71 -8.12 -6.59
C SER A 151 14.80 -7.12 -5.43
N VAL A 152 14.91 -5.82 -5.74
CA VAL A 152 14.91 -4.75 -4.74
C VAL A 152 13.57 -4.67 -4.01
N ALA A 153 12.46 -4.68 -4.75
CA ALA A 153 11.11 -4.66 -4.21
C ALA A 153 10.86 -5.86 -3.27
N ASN A 154 11.24 -7.06 -3.68
CA ASN A 154 11.13 -8.26 -2.86
C ASN A 154 12.00 -8.17 -1.59
N GLY A 155 13.23 -7.64 -1.70
CA GLY A 155 14.08 -7.39 -0.55
C GLY A 155 13.44 -6.45 0.48
N LEU A 156 12.81 -5.37 0.01
CA LEU A 156 12.04 -4.45 0.87
C LEU A 156 10.78 -5.10 1.44
N ALA A 157 10.04 -5.88 0.66
CA ALA A 157 8.86 -6.61 1.14
C ALA A 157 9.21 -7.55 2.29
N VAL A 158 10.33 -8.30 2.17
CA VAL A 158 10.87 -9.14 3.25
C VAL A 158 11.26 -8.31 4.47
N LEU A 159 11.96 -7.18 4.26
CA LEU A 159 12.42 -6.31 5.34
C LEU A 159 11.27 -5.72 6.17
N PHE A 160 10.16 -5.36 5.52
CA PHE A 160 8.98 -4.76 6.16
C PHE A 160 7.87 -5.76 6.48
N GLY A 161 8.06 -7.05 6.16
CA GLY A 161 7.08 -8.10 6.48
C GLY A 161 5.80 -7.96 5.67
N GLN A 162 5.88 -7.38 4.47
CA GLN A 162 4.78 -7.11 3.57
C GLN A 162 4.73 -8.16 2.45
N PRO A 163 3.57 -8.37 1.82
CA PRO A 163 3.43 -9.36 0.75
C PRO A 163 4.11 -8.93 -0.55
N SER A 164 4.21 -7.63 -0.79
CA SER A 164 4.83 -7.02 -1.98
C SER A 164 5.24 -5.58 -1.69
N VAL A 165 5.99 -4.99 -2.62
CA VAL A 165 6.34 -3.57 -2.68
C VAL A 165 6.12 -3.13 -4.12
N GLY A 166 5.32 -2.08 -4.32
CA GLY A 166 5.09 -1.51 -5.64
C GLY A 166 6.25 -0.61 -6.08
N ALA A 167 6.48 -0.50 -7.39
CA ALA A 167 7.54 0.36 -7.93
C ALA A 167 7.01 1.20 -9.11
N ASN A 168 7.18 2.52 -9.04
CA ASN A 168 6.75 3.46 -10.07
C ASN A 168 7.92 4.32 -10.54
N ALA A 169 8.07 4.56 -11.84
CA ALA A 169 9.10 5.44 -12.39
C ALA A 169 8.51 6.76 -12.90
N TYR A 170 9.21 7.86 -12.68
CA TYR A 170 8.76 9.20 -13.08
C TYR A 170 9.87 9.95 -13.79
N LEU A 171 9.62 10.29 -15.06
CA LEU A 171 10.49 11.08 -15.90
C LEU A 171 9.89 12.48 -16.10
N THR A 172 10.53 13.49 -15.54
CA THR A 172 10.02 14.87 -15.50
C THR A 172 10.99 15.83 -16.20
N PRO A 173 10.52 16.61 -17.21
CA PRO A 173 11.36 17.56 -17.95
C PRO A 173 11.83 18.73 -17.09
N PRO A 174 12.87 19.47 -17.52
CA PRO A 174 13.38 20.64 -16.80
C PRO A 174 12.29 21.69 -16.56
N GLY A 175 12.33 22.33 -15.38
CA GLY A 175 11.41 23.43 -15.03
C GLY A 175 9.94 23.03 -14.90
N SER A 176 9.65 21.75 -14.66
CA SER A 176 8.28 21.24 -14.64
C SER A 176 7.95 20.40 -13.39
N GLN A 177 6.64 20.26 -13.15
CA GLN A 177 6.07 19.47 -12.07
C GLN A 177 4.98 18.56 -12.64
N GLY A 178 5.04 17.27 -12.30
CA GLY A 178 4.10 16.26 -12.79
C GLY A 178 2.82 16.17 -11.97
N LEU A 179 2.97 15.89 -10.67
CA LEU A 179 1.88 15.70 -9.73
C LEU A 179 1.65 16.98 -8.91
N ALA A 180 0.39 17.26 -8.58
CA ALA A 180 0.04 18.32 -7.64
C ALA A 180 0.48 17.93 -6.22
N ARG A 181 0.39 18.85 -5.25
CA ARG A 181 0.67 18.50 -3.85
C ARG A 181 -0.32 17.45 -3.37
N HIS A 182 0.17 16.33 -2.85
CA HIS A 182 -0.65 15.21 -2.40
C HIS A 182 0.04 14.45 -1.27
N TYR A 183 -0.67 13.52 -0.64
CA TYR A 183 -0.09 12.49 0.21
C TYR A 183 -0.41 11.12 -0.36
N ASP A 184 0.42 10.14 0.02
CA ASP A 184 0.18 8.73 -0.29
C ASP A 184 -0.39 7.98 0.91
N ASP A 185 -1.12 6.92 0.60
CA ASP A 185 -1.65 5.94 1.55
C ASP A 185 -0.62 4.86 1.94
N HIS A 186 0.59 4.94 1.40
CA HIS A 186 1.70 4.04 1.65
C HIS A 186 3.00 4.83 1.86
N CYS A 187 3.97 4.22 2.56
CA CYS A 187 5.26 4.88 2.75
C CYS A 187 6.11 4.69 1.49
N VAL A 188 6.88 5.69 1.08
CA VAL A 188 7.65 5.63 -0.16
C VAL A 188 9.15 5.83 0.07
N PHE A 189 9.96 5.11 -0.72
CA PHE A 189 11.38 5.39 -0.93
C PHE A 189 11.58 5.90 -2.35
N VAL A 190 11.87 7.20 -2.48
CA VAL A 190 12.18 7.87 -3.73
C VAL A 190 13.68 7.71 -3.99
N CYS A 191 14.04 6.90 -4.97
CA CYS A 191 15.41 6.67 -5.42
C CYS A 191 15.69 7.52 -6.67
N GLN A 192 16.53 8.55 -6.54
CA GLN A 192 16.88 9.42 -7.66
C GLN A 192 17.85 8.70 -8.60
N LEU A 193 17.42 8.44 -9.84
CA LEU A 193 18.21 7.66 -10.80
C LEU A 193 19.05 8.54 -11.72
N LEU A 194 18.45 9.58 -12.30
CA LEU A 194 19.14 10.53 -13.19
C LEU A 194 18.72 11.97 -12.88
N GLY A 195 19.64 12.91 -13.04
CA GLY A 195 19.39 14.34 -12.86
C GLY A 195 19.03 14.73 -11.43
N GLN A 196 18.30 15.84 -11.28
CA GLN A 196 17.98 16.42 -9.97
C GLN A 196 16.51 16.77 -9.81
N LYS A 197 15.98 16.59 -8.59
CA LYS A 197 14.61 16.97 -8.26
C LYS A 197 14.54 17.64 -6.89
N GLN A 198 13.83 18.76 -6.81
CA GLN A 198 13.50 19.41 -5.55
C GLN A 198 12.18 18.86 -5.02
N TRP A 199 12.20 18.34 -3.80
CA TRP A 199 11.05 17.85 -3.07
C TRP A 199 10.74 18.79 -1.91
N SER A 200 9.46 19.10 -1.73
CA SER A 200 8.94 19.79 -0.55
C SER A 200 8.03 18.81 0.18
N VAL A 201 8.37 18.47 1.42
CA VAL A 201 7.59 17.54 2.26
C VAL A 201 7.07 18.30 3.48
N TYR A 202 5.77 18.19 3.72
CA TYR A 202 5.08 18.85 4.81
C TYR A 202 4.80 17.83 5.92
N PRO A 203 5.02 18.18 7.19
CA PRO A 203 4.62 17.36 8.32
C PRO A 203 3.13 16.98 8.25
N ARG A 204 2.78 15.81 8.76
CA ARG A 204 1.38 15.38 8.83
C ARG A 204 0.60 16.30 9.77
N SER A 205 -0.52 16.83 9.30
CA SER A 205 -1.40 17.72 10.09
C SER A 205 -2.29 16.96 11.07
N THR A 206 -2.57 15.69 10.79
CA THR A 206 -3.50 14.86 11.59
C THR A 206 -2.82 13.63 12.19
N LEU A 207 -3.41 13.09 13.27
CA LEU A 207 -3.01 11.81 13.84
C LEU A 207 -3.53 10.62 13.01
N HIS A 208 -4.44 10.86 12.07
CA HIS A 208 -4.96 9.83 11.18
C HIS A 208 -3.84 9.31 10.28
N LEU A 209 -3.72 7.98 10.22
CA LEU A 209 -2.74 7.30 9.40
C LEU A 209 -3.51 6.69 8.22
N PRO A 210 -3.31 7.21 6.99
CA PRO A 210 -4.02 6.68 5.82
C PRO A 210 -3.85 5.16 5.69
N ARG A 211 -4.89 4.50 5.19
CA ARG A 211 -4.85 3.07 4.85
C ARG A 211 -5.07 2.87 3.36
N LEU A 212 -4.52 1.78 2.85
CA LEU A 212 -4.65 1.40 1.45
C LEU A 212 -6.13 1.20 1.10
N TYR A 213 -6.54 1.73 -0.06
CA TYR A 213 -7.91 1.65 -0.59
C TYR A 213 -9.01 2.41 0.18
N GLU A 214 -8.67 3.11 1.27
CA GLU A 214 -9.63 4.01 1.88
C GLU A 214 -9.87 5.24 0.98
N PRO A 215 -11.13 5.71 0.88
CA PRO A 215 -11.41 6.94 0.16
C PRO A 215 -10.55 8.07 0.70
N ARG A 216 -9.83 8.75 -0.19
CA ARG A 216 -9.07 9.94 0.20
C ARG A 216 -10.04 11.03 0.63
N ASP A 217 -9.92 11.46 1.88
CA ASP A 217 -10.63 12.65 2.33
C ASP A 217 -9.95 13.87 1.72
N ASN A 218 -10.55 14.42 0.66
CA ASN A 218 -10.06 15.60 -0.02
C ASN A 218 -10.09 16.86 0.88
N SER A 219 -10.77 16.82 2.03
CA SER A 219 -10.80 17.93 2.99
C SER A 219 -9.54 18.03 3.85
N LEU A 220 -8.82 16.92 4.07
CA LEU A 220 -7.53 16.89 4.81
C LEU A 220 -6.37 17.56 4.05
N GLY A 221 -6.61 18.04 2.83
CA GLY A 221 -5.67 18.82 2.01
C GLY A 221 -6.09 20.27 1.79
N SER A 222 -7.08 20.81 2.53
CA SER A 222 -7.46 22.22 2.37
C SER A 222 -6.29 23.13 2.79
N GLU A 223 -5.79 23.93 1.84
CA GLU A 223 -4.57 24.75 2.00
C GLU A 223 -4.67 25.81 3.11
N VAL A 224 -5.88 26.08 3.63
CA VAL A 224 -6.13 27.06 4.70
C VAL A 224 -5.41 26.70 6.00
N GLU A 225 -5.18 25.41 6.28
CA GLU A 225 -4.41 24.97 7.46
C GLU A 225 -2.92 24.71 7.17
N VAL A 226 -2.52 24.58 5.89
CA VAL A 226 -1.17 24.16 5.49
C VAL A 226 -0.26 25.33 5.10
N SER A 227 -0.81 26.49 4.74
CA SER A 227 -0.05 27.66 4.31
C SER A 227 0.96 28.18 5.35
N ASP A 228 0.71 27.94 6.65
CA ASP A 228 1.60 28.32 7.76
C ASP A 228 2.62 27.22 8.16
N ILE A 229 2.49 26.00 7.61
CA ILE A 229 3.35 24.87 7.96
C ILE A 229 4.61 24.90 7.09
N LYS A 230 5.77 25.10 7.74
CA LYS A 230 7.07 25.02 7.07
C LYS A 230 7.30 23.63 6.50
N SER A 231 7.48 23.55 5.17
CA SER A 231 7.96 22.34 4.52
C SER A 231 9.43 22.11 4.77
N GLU A 232 9.81 20.84 4.81
CA GLU A 232 11.20 20.41 4.69
C GLU A 232 11.53 20.25 3.20
N MET A 233 12.57 20.96 2.75
CA MET A 233 13.01 20.93 1.35
C MET A 233 14.20 20.00 1.18
N PHE A 234 14.10 19.08 0.22
CA PHE A 234 15.16 18.15 -0.15
C PHE A 234 15.53 18.31 -1.62
N LEU A 235 16.80 18.58 -1.93
CA LEU A 235 17.33 18.48 -3.29
C LEU A 235 18.00 17.10 -3.44
N LEU A 236 17.39 16.24 -4.27
CA LEU A 236 17.91 14.91 -4.58
C LEU A 236 18.78 15.00 -5.83
N GLY A 237 19.98 14.46 -5.75
CA GLY A 237 20.83 14.12 -6.89
C GLY A 237 20.93 12.61 -7.09
N GLU A 238 21.58 12.18 -8.17
CA GLU A 238 21.69 10.77 -8.53
C GLU A 238 22.25 9.90 -7.40
N GLY A 239 21.53 8.82 -7.09
CA GLY A 239 21.82 7.87 -6.02
C GLY A 239 21.36 8.29 -4.62
N ASP A 240 20.77 9.48 -4.46
CA ASP A 240 20.10 9.84 -3.21
C ASP A 240 18.78 9.07 -3.06
N ILE A 241 18.41 8.77 -1.80
CA ILE A 241 17.15 8.12 -1.45
C ILE A 241 16.41 8.96 -0.41
N LEU A 242 15.21 9.44 -0.74
CA LEU A 242 14.31 10.12 0.19
C LEU A 242 13.22 9.15 0.65
N TYR A 243 13.10 8.96 1.96
CA TYR A 243 11.97 8.29 2.56
C TYR A 243 10.87 9.31 2.92
N ILE A 244 9.63 9.03 2.55
CA ILE A 244 8.46 9.82 2.93
C ILE A 244 7.42 8.89 3.58
N PRO A 245 7.03 9.13 4.85
CA PRO A 245 5.94 8.39 5.49
C PRO A 245 4.58 8.64 4.83
N ARG A 246 3.69 7.64 4.86
CA ARG A 246 2.30 7.82 4.42
C ARG A 246 1.60 8.96 5.17
N GLY A 247 0.72 9.66 4.48
CA GLY A 247 0.01 10.84 4.99
C GLY A 247 0.82 12.14 5.04
N CYS A 248 2.12 12.14 4.75
CA CYS A 248 2.87 13.39 4.58
C CYS A 248 2.55 14.00 3.21
N LEU A 249 2.01 15.22 3.22
CA LEU A 249 1.82 16.01 2.00
C LEU A 249 3.19 16.29 1.37
N HIS A 250 3.30 16.16 0.06
CA HIS A 250 4.53 16.42 -0.65
C HIS A 250 4.28 16.83 -2.11
N GLU A 251 5.27 17.49 -2.69
CA GLU A 251 5.32 17.86 -4.10
C GLU A 251 6.77 17.89 -4.60
N ALA A 252 6.96 17.71 -5.91
CA ALA A 252 8.29 17.63 -6.49
C ALA A 252 8.39 18.35 -7.84
N CYS A 253 9.40 19.21 -7.98
CA CYS A 253 9.67 19.98 -9.20
C CYS A 253 11.10 19.72 -9.70
N THR A 254 11.24 19.50 -11.00
CA THR A 254 12.56 19.45 -11.65
C THR A 254 13.03 20.88 -11.88
N LYS A 255 14.21 21.25 -11.37
CA LYS A 255 14.75 22.61 -11.57
C LYS A 255 15.15 22.82 -13.02
N ALA A 256 14.97 24.04 -13.52
CA ALA A 256 15.63 24.46 -14.75
C ALA A 256 17.12 24.69 -14.45
N ASP A 257 17.97 24.45 -15.44
CA ASP A 257 19.38 24.80 -15.35
C ASP A 257 19.50 26.33 -15.51
N ASP A 258 19.72 27.03 -14.39
CA ASP A 258 19.99 28.47 -14.40
C ASP A 258 21.41 28.62 -14.97
N GLY A 259 21.55 28.83 -16.28
CA GLY A 259 22.80 28.81 -17.08
C GLY A 259 23.96 29.70 -16.58
N GLY A 260 24.43 29.44 -15.37
CA GLY A 260 25.17 30.35 -14.51
C GLY A 260 26.12 29.58 -13.59
N SER A 261 26.77 28.54 -14.09
CA SER A 261 28.13 28.19 -13.65
C SER A 261 28.82 27.37 -14.74
N GLY A 262 29.96 27.86 -15.21
CA GLY A 262 30.70 27.26 -16.30
C GLY A 262 31.18 25.85 -15.98
N LYS A 263 31.11 24.99 -16.99
CA LYS A 263 31.57 23.59 -17.05
C LYS A 263 30.73 22.58 -16.26
N HIS A 264 29.54 22.27 -16.77
CA HIS A 264 29.10 20.87 -16.85
C HIS A 264 28.44 20.64 -18.21
N ASP A 265 28.68 19.45 -18.75
CA ASP A 265 28.27 18.98 -20.06
C ASP A 265 26.76 19.20 -20.28
N ALA A 266 26.33 19.41 -21.52
CA ALA A 266 24.94 19.62 -21.93
C ALA A 266 24.04 18.36 -21.78
N SER A 267 24.25 17.59 -20.72
CA SER A 267 23.50 16.41 -20.29
C SER A 267 22.33 16.84 -19.41
N THR A 268 21.43 17.62 -20.03
CA THR A 268 19.96 17.61 -19.87
C THR A 268 19.39 17.69 -18.45
N GLY A 269 18.93 18.87 -18.04
CA GLY A 269 18.29 19.16 -16.73
C GLY A 269 16.94 18.49 -16.43
N PHE A 270 16.71 17.25 -16.89
CA PHE A 270 15.54 16.45 -16.52
C PHE A 270 15.75 15.73 -15.18
N SER A 271 14.70 15.07 -14.69
CA SER A 271 14.78 14.16 -13.54
C SER A 271 14.16 12.82 -13.88
N LEU A 272 14.83 11.72 -13.52
CA LEU A 272 14.27 10.37 -13.46
C LEU A 272 14.42 9.82 -12.04
N HIS A 273 13.32 9.36 -11.45
CA HIS A 273 13.37 8.65 -10.16
C HIS A 273 12.47 7.42 -10.17
N LEU A 274 12.80 6.47 -9.30
CA LEU A 274 11.99 5.30 -8.98
C LEU A 274 11.42 5.47 -7.57
N THR A 275 10.12 5.30 -7.41
CA THR A 275 9.43 5.32 -6.12
C THR A 275 9.05 3.90 -5.75
N LEU A 276 9.59 3.40 -4.63
CA LEU A 276 9.28 2.10 -4.06
C LEU A 276 8.27 2.29 -2.92
N GLY A 277 7.05 1.81 -3.10
CA GLY A 277 5.93 1.95 -2.17
C GLY A 277 5.78 0.74 -1.26
N ILE A 278 5.91 0.95 0.06
CA ILE A 278 5.59 -0.05 1.08
C ILE A 278 4.09 -0.01 1.35
N GLU A 279 3.37 -0.79 0.55
CA GLU A 279 1.92 -0.97 0.62
C GLU A 279 1.59 -1.92 1.78
N VAL A 280 0.80 -1.44 2.74
CA VAL A 280 0.38 -2.22 3.91
C VAL A 280 -1.06 -2.64 3.69
N GLU A 281 -1.26 -3.87 3.25
CA GLU A 281 -2.59 -4.45 3.06
C GLU A 281 -3.27 -4.64 4.43
N SER A 282 -4.60 -4.57 4.48
CA SER A 282 -5.38 -4.64 5.74
C SER A 282 -5.03 -5.83 6.66
N PRO A 283 -4.74 -7.05 6.16
CA PRO A 283 -4.33 -8.15 7.04
C PRO A 283 -3.00 -7.92 7.77
N PHE A 284 -2.13 -7.04 7.25
CA PHE A 284 -0.76 -6.84 7.72
C PHE A 284 -0.57 -5.54 8.52
N GLU A 285 -1.68 -4.94 8.96
CA GLU A 285 -1.73 -3.91 9.99
C GLU A 285 -1.88 -4.54 11.38
N TRP A 286 -1.74 -3.77 12.46
CA TRP A 286 -1.99 -4.25 13.82
C TRP A 286 -3.45 -4.65 14.06
N GLU A 287 -4.40 -4.00 13.38
CA GLU A 287 -5.79 -4.45 13.31
C GLU A 287 -5.89 -5.86 12.73
N GLY A 288 -5.24 -6.10 11.59
CA GLY A 288 -5.17 -7.41 10.95
C GLY A 288 -4.64 -8.49 11.91
N LEU A 289 -3.53 -8.22 12.60
CA LEU A 289 -3.00 -9.14 13.61
C LEU A 289 -4.01 -9.40 14.74
N ALA A 290 -4.80 -8.41 15.18
CA ALA A 290 -5.83 -8.62 16.20
C ALA A 290 -6.94 -9.57 15.72
N HIS A 291 -7.37 -9.46 14.46
CA HIS A 291 -8.30 -10.42 13.85
C HIS A 291 -7.68 -11.83 13.77
N VAL A 292 -6.41 -11.94 13.35
CA VAL A 292 -5.68 -13.22 13.33
C VAL A 292 -5.59 -13.83 14.72
N ALA A 293 -5.27 -13.01 15.74
CA ALA A 293 -5.15 -13.45 17.11
C ALA A 293 -6.49 -13.97 17.67
N LEU A 294 -7.60 -13.29 17.37
CA LEU A 294 -8.94 -13.75 17.74
C LEU A 294 -9.29 -15.08 17.07
N HIS A 295 -8.98 -15.22 15.79
CA HIS A 295 -9.19 -16.47 15.07
C HIS A 295 -8.37 -17.62 15.68
N SER A 296 -7.06 -17.43 15.88
CA SER A 296 -6.17 -18.43 16.47
C SER A 296 -6.62 -18.86 17.87
N TRP A 297 -6.95 -17.89 18.73
CA TRP A 297 -7.46 -18.17 20.07
C TRP A 297 -8.75 -18.99 20.01
N ASN A 298 -9.70 -18.62 19.15
CA ASN A 298 -10.95 -19.35 19.01
C ASN A 298 -10.71 -20.81 18.54
N GLN A 299 -9.83 -21.04 17.57
CA GLN A 299 -9.52 -22.39 17.10
C GLN A 299 -8.87 -23.26 18.18
N ASN A 300 -7.94 -22.69 18.95
CA ASN A 300 -7.24 -23.41 20.02
C ASN A 300 -8.16 -23.77 21.20
N ASN A 301 -9.20 -22.95 21.46
CA ASN A 301 -10.13 -23.14 22.57
C ASN A 301 -11.41 -23.89 22.18
N LYS A 302 -11.56 -24.37 20.94
CA LYS A 302 -12.67 -25.26 20.52
C LYS A 302 -12.58 -26.69 21.06
N GLN A 303 -11.58 -27.01 21.90
CA GLN A 303 -11.44 -28.33 22.54
C GLN A 303 -12.52 -28.58 23.61
N PRO A 304 -12.93 -29.84 23.89
CA PRO A 304 -14.15 -30.17 24.65
C PRO A 304 -14.15 -29.85 26.16
N GLN A 305 -13.21 -29.04 26.65
CA GLN A 305 -13.09 -28.75 28.09
C GLN A 305 -13.63 -27.38 28.52
N ASP A 306 -14.29 -26.61 27.63
CA ASP A 306 -14.61 -25.22 27.93
C ASP A 306 -15.97 -24.97 28.60
N THR A 307 -15.85 -24.51 29.85
CA THR A 307 -16.81 -24.18 30.92
C THR A 307 -17.92 -23.16 30.62
N VAL A 308 -18.05 -22.63 29.39
CA VAL A 308 -19.13 -21.68 29.06
C VAL A 308 -20.39 -22.48 28.72
N VAL A 309 -21.22 -22.74 29.74
CA VAL A 309 -22.54 -23.34 29.55
C VAL A 309 -23.43 -22.30 28.87
N SER A 310 -23.48 -22.35 27.53
CA SER A 310 -24.38 -21.52 26.74
C SER A 310 -25.69 -22.25 26.50
N LEU A 311 -26.82 -21.60 26.82
CA LEU A 311 -28.17 -22.05 26.46
C LEU A 311 -28.34 -22.22 24.94
N PHE A 312 -27.53 -21.51 24.15
CA PHE A 312 -27.53 -21.53 22.69
C PHE A 312 -26.09 -21.67 22.17
N PRO A 313 -25.58 -22.87 21.86
CA PRO A 313 -24.17 -23.08 21.49
C PRO A 313 -23.64 -22.15 20.39
N ARG A 314 -24.50 -21.77 19.42
CA ARG A 314 -24.17 -20.84 18.33
C ARG A 314 -23.79 -19.42 18.79
N THR A 315 -24.20 -19.00 20.00
CA THR A 315 -23.94 -17.65 20.51
C THR A 315 -22.49 -17.37 20.85
N ILE A 316 -21.70 -18.42 21.11
CA ILE A 316 -20.25 -18.31 21.28
C ILE A 316 -19.62 -17.85 19.96
N ASP A 317 -19.87 -18.58 18.87
CA ASP A 317 -19.37 -18.19 17.55
C ASP A 317 -19.91 -16.82 17.13
N MET A 318 -21.20 -16.52 17.30
CA MET A 318 -21.76 -15.19 17.00
C MET A 318 -21.05 -14.06 17.77
N SER A 319 -20.70 -14.31 19.04
CA SER A 319 -19.96 -13.35 19.86
C SER A 319 -18.53 -13.14 19.37
N VAL A 320 -17.86 -14.19 18.89
CA VAL A 320 -16.53 -14.07 18.25
C VAL A 320 -16.63 -13.23 16.97
N HIS A 321 -17.63 -13.47 16.12
CA HIS A 321 -17.82 -12.66 14.92
C HIS A 321 -18.15 -11.19 15.26
N LEU A 322 -18.98 -10.95 16.27
CA LEU A 322 -19.25 -9.58 16.75
C LEU A 322 -17.98 -8.91 17.31
N LEU A 323 -17.08 -9.67 17.92
CA LEU A 323 -15.81 -9.14 18.42
C LEU A 323 -14.86 -8.73 17.28
N HIS A 324 -14.93 -9.36 16.10
CA HIS A 324 -14.26 -8.83 14.91
C HIS A 324 -14.79 -7.44 14.51
N VAL A 325 -16.11 -7.21 14.57
CA VAL A 325 -16.69 -5.87 14.33
C VAL A 325 -16.13 -4.87 15.34
N ALA A 326 -16.04 -5.25 16.61
CA ALA A 326 -15.49 -4.39 17.66
C ALA A 326 -14.01 -4.03 17.45
N ILE A 327 -13.20 -4.99 16.95
CA ILE A 327 -11.81 -4.74 16.60
C ILE A 327 -11.72 -3.71 15.46
N GLN A 328 -12.51 -3.86 14.40
CA GLN A 328 -12.56 -2.90 13.28
C GLN A 328 -12.99 -1.50 13.75
N GLN A 329 -13.93 -1.41 14.69
CA GLN A 329 -14.38 -0.14 15.27
C GLN A 329 -13.24 0.59 15.98
N ILE A 330 -12.53 -0.09 16.88
CA ILE A 330 -11.39 0.50 17.59
C ILE A 330 -10.30 0.88 16.58
N GLY A 331 -10.03 0.01 15.61
CA GLY A 331 -9.00 0.25 14.60
C GLY A 331 -9.28 1.46 13.70
N SER A 332 -10.56 1.81 13.51
CA SER A 332 -10.96 3.02 12.79
C SER A 332 -10.73 4.31 13.59
N VAL A 333 -10.50 4.22 14.91
CA VAL A 333 -10.32 5.37 15.81
C VAL A 333 -8.87 5.49 16.32
N ASP A 334 -8.23 4.38 16.73
CA ASP A 334 -6.86 4.39 17.25
C ASP A 334 -5.85 4.14 16.12
N PRO A 335 -5.02 5.14 15.73
CA PRO A 335 -4.09 5.01 14.62
C PRO A 335 -2.99 3.97 14.86
N SER A 336 -2.80 3.47 16.09
CA SER A 336 -1.87 2.38 16.38
C SER A 336 -2.28 1.08 15.70
N PHE A 337 -3.59 0.86 15.50
CA PHE A 337 -4.12 -0.31 14.80
C PHE A 337 -3.85 -0.26 13.29
N ALA A 338 -3.74 0.95 12.72
CA ALA A 338 -3.43 1.18 11.31
C ALA A 338 -1.94 1.04 10.97
N LYS A 339 -1.05 0.93 11.98
CA LYS A 339 0.39 0.81 11.74
C LYS A 339 0.74 -0.56 11.15
N ALA A 340 1.80 -0.59 10.34
CA ALA A 340 2.32 -1.84 9.80
C ALA A 340 2.71 -2.82 10.93
N CYS A 341 2.21 -4.04 10.84
CA CYS A 341 2.58 -5.14 11.71
C CYS A 341 3.78 -5.88 11.10
N MET A 342 4.92 -5.88 11.80
CA MET A 342 6.18 -6.44 11.29
C MET A 342 6.58 -7.72 12.05
N VAL A 343 5.65 -8.41 12.72
CA VAL A 343 5.96 -9.55 13.60
C VAL A 343 6.68 -10.71 12.91
N VAL A 344 6.49 -10.87 11.61
CA VAL A 344 7.06 -11.96 10.78
C VAL A 344 8.38 -11.61 10.09
N THR A 345 8.84 -10.37 10.20
CA THR A 345 10.18 -9.97 9.72
C THR A 345 11.31 -10.71 10.44
N PHE A 346 10.99 -11.40 11.56
CA PHE A 346 11.98 -12.08 12.39
C PHE A 346 11.83 -13.61 12.54
N SER A 347 11.31 -14.32 11.53
CA SER A 347 11.26 -15.80 11.57
C SER A 347 12.48 -16.51 10.94
N SER A 348 13.33 -15.82 10.14
CA SER A 348 14.49 -16.42 9.45
C SER A 348 15.86 -15.88 9.94
N PRO A 349 16.88 -16.72 10.23
CA PRO A 349 18.11 -16.30 10.91
C PRO A 349 19.12 -15.60 9.96
N SER A 350 19.45 -14.33 10.21
CA SER A 350 20.57 -13.62 9.54
C SER A 350 21.40 -12.78 10.52
N GLU A 351 22.66 -12.48 10.18
CA GLU A 351 23.64 -11.81 11.07
C GLU A 351 23.25 -10.37 11.46
N ALA A 352 22.53 -9.62 10.59
CA ALA A 352 22.03 -8.28 10.90
C ALA A 352 20.99 -8.27 12.05
N ARG A 353 20.37 -9.44 12.32
CA ARG A 353 19.38 -9.64 13.38
C ARG A 353 19.99 -9.60 14.78
N ALA A 354 21.26 -9.99 14.94
CA ALA A 354 21.89 -10.09 16.25
C ALA A 354 22.07 -8.73 16.97
N LYS A 355 22.04 -7.61 16.23
CA LYS A 355 22.26 -6.27 16.79
C LYS A 355 20.98 -5.50 17.12
N TYR A 356 19.87 -5.78 16.43
CA TYR A 356 18.62 -5.02 16.55
C TYR A 356 17.35 -5.89 16.72
N GLY A 357 17.47 -7.23 16.64
CA GLY A 357 16.34 -8.14 16.68
C GLY A 357 15.58 -8.14 18.01
N ASP A 358 16.29 -8.04 19.14
CA ASP A 358 15.66 -8.11 20.46
C ASP A 358 14.82 -6.87 20.77
N ALA A 359 15.34 -5.67 20.48
CA ALA A 359 14.64 -4.42 20.73
C ALA A 359 13.35 -4.28 19.90
N LEU A 360 13.40 -4.71 18.63
CA LEU A 360 12.23 -4.69 17.78
C LEU A 360 11.23 -5.79 18.13
N SER A 361 11.70 -7.02 18.42
CA SER A 361 10.83 -8.09 18.91
C SER A 361 10.07 -7.66 20.16
N GLN A 362 10.78 -7.01 21.10
CA GLN A 362 10.15 -6.43 22.29
C GLN A 362 9.14 -5.34 21.93
N SER A 363 9.49 -4.41 21.02
CA SER A 363 8.56 -3.37 20.57
C SER A 363 7.29 -3.96 19.95
N GLN A 364 7.39 -5.02 19.14
CA GLN A 364 6.22 -5.68 18.57
C GLN A 364 5.37 -6.33 19.67
N ARG A 365 5.98 -6.99 20.66
CA ARG A 365 5.26 -7.53 21.83
C ARG A 365 4.57 -6.45 22.64
N ASP A 366 5.22 -5.31 22.82
CA ASP A 366 4.64 -4.16 23.54
C ASP A 366 3.43 -3.60 22.80
N THR A 367 3.50 -3.46 21.47
CA THR A 367 2.35 -3.04 20.65
C THR A 367 1.24 -4.07 20.67
N PHE A 368 1.54 -5.37 20.63
CA PHE A 368 0.52 -6.42 20.79
C PHE A 368 -0.20 -6.30 22.13
N ARG A 369 0.53 -6.17 23.25
CA ARG A 369 -0.08 -5.99 24.58
C ARG A 369 -0.94 -4.73 24.63
N TYR A 370 -0.50 -3.63 23.99
CA TYR A 370 -1.28 -2.41 23.86
C TYR A 370 -2.61 -2.66 23.13
N VAL A 371 -2.56 -3.29 21.96
CA VAL A 371 -3.74 -3.63 21.14
C VAL A 371 -4.73 -4.48 21.91
N ILE A 372 -4.27 -5.56 22.56
CA ILE A 372 -5.13 -6.43 23.38
C ILE A 372 -5.70 -5.68 24.60
N SER A 373 -4.90 -4.86 25.28
CA SER A 373 -5.36 -4.04 26.40
C SER A 373 -6.41 -3.02 25.98
N LYS A 374 -6.26 -2.42 24.79
CA LYS A 374 -7.25 -1.51 24.20
C LYS A 374 -8.57 -2.22 23.92
N ILE A 375 -8.53 -3.40 23.30
CA ILE A 375 -9.72 -4.23 23.07
C ILE A 375 -10.41 -4.54 24.41
N ASP A 376 -9.66 -4.96 25.43
CA ASP A 376 -10.25 -5.30 26.72
C ASP A 376 -10.90 -4.09 27.40
N ARG A 377 -10.24 -2.94 27.38
CA ARG A 377 -10.69 -1.74 28.11
C ARG A 377 -11.82 -1.01 27.41
N GLU A 378 -11.82 -0.95 26.08
CA GLU A 378 -12.67 -0.03 25.31
C GLU A 378 -13.83 -0.72 24.59
N VAL A 379 -13.73 -2.00 24.21
CA VAL A 379 -14.87 -2.67 23.57
C VAL A 379 -16.05 -2.79 24.53
N ARG A 380 -17.24 -2.40 24.04
CA ARG A 380 -18.52 -2.49 24.72
C ARG A 380 -19.54 -3.14 23.80
N PHE A 381 -20.31 -4.10 24.33
CA PHE A 381 -21.36 -4.79 23.56
C PHE A 381 -22.33 -3.81 22.91
N LEU A 382 -22.86 -2.85 23.68
CA LEU A 382 -23.88 -1.91 23.20
C LEU A 382 -23.40 -1.06 22.02
N GLU A 383 -22.14 -0.61 22.04
CA GLU A 383 -21.56 0.20 20.96
C GLU A 383 -21.32 -0.63 19.70
N THR A 384 -20.79 -1.85 19.87
CA THR A 384 -20.61 -2.79 18.76
C THR A 384 -21.93 -3.20 18.13
N PHE A 385 -22.92 -3.54 18.96
CA PHE A 385 -24.26 -3.94 18.51
C PHE A 385 -24.98 -2.80 17.78
N LYS A 386 -24.93 -1.57 18.30
CA LYS A 386 -25.52 -0.39 17.63
C LYS A 386 -24.91 -0.13 16.26
N ASN A 387 -23.62 -0.38 16.09
CA ASN A 387 -22.99 -0.19 14.79
C ASN A 387 -23.46 -1.24 13.77
N VAL A 388 -23.62 -2.50 14.19
CA VAL A 388 -24.27 -3.51 13.34
C VAL A 388 -25.72 -3.13 13.05
N GLU A 389 -26.47 -2.64 14.04
CA GLU A 389 -27.85 -2.14 13.86
C GLU A 389 -27.92 -1.03 12.80
N VAL A 390 -27.03 -0.04 12.87
CA VAL A 390 -26.93 1.04 11.87
C VAL A 390 -26.62 0.47 10.49
N ALA A 391 -25.65 -0.44 10.39
CA ALA A 391 -25.29 -1.07 9.13
C ALA A 391 -26.51 -1.76 8.48
N VAL A 392 -27.23 -2.57 9.26
CA VAL A 392 -28.41 -3.32 8.82
C VAL A 392 -29.56 -2.39 8.42
N ARG A 393 -29.87 -1.39 9.25
CA ARG A 393 -31.00 -0.46 8.99
C ARG A 393 -30.76 0.45 7.80
N GLU A 394 -29.52 0.95 7.64
CA GLU A 394 -29.14 1.84 6.56
C GLU A 394 -28.64 1.10 5.31
N LYS A 395 -28.59 -0.24 5.35
CA LYS A 395 -28.09 -1.10 4.25
C LYS A 395 -26.67 -0.73 3.80
N LYS A 396 -25.79 -0.44 4.76
CA LYS A 396 -24.36 -0.16 4.52
C LYS A 396 -23.58 -1.46 4.32
N GLU A 397 -23.75 -2.08 3.15
CA GLU A 397 -23.11 -3.36 2.79
C GLU A 397 -21.58 -3.28 2.75
N ASP A 398 -21.03 -2.09 2.51
CA ASP A 398 -19.61 -1.80 2.41
C ASP A 398 -18.89 -1.80 3.77
N MET A 399 -19.63 -1.58 4.87
CA MET A 399 -19.07 -1.38 6.21
C MET A 399 -18.22 -2.55 6.72
N PHE A 400 -18.51 -3.77 6.26
CA PHE A 400 -17.81 -5.00 6.66
C PHE A 400 -16.89 -5.55 5.58
N GLN A 401 -16.77 -4.89 4.42
CA GLN A 401 -15.99 -5.39 3.28
C GLN A 401 -14.49 -5.48 3.61
N ARG A 402 -13.97 -4.58 4.44
CA ARG A 402 -12.58 -4.59 4.91
C ARG A 402 -12.21 -5.84 5.73
N MET A 403 -13.19 -6.62 6.21
CA MET A 403 -12.97 -7.87 6.93
C MET A 403 -13.06 -9.12 6.05
N ARG A 404 -13.37 -9.01 4.74
CA ARG A 404 -13.55 -10.18 3.86
C ARG A 404 -12.33 -11.10 3.80
N TRP A 405 -11.13 -10.53 3.88
CA TRP A 405 -9.88 -11.28 3.89
C TRP A 405 -9.79 -12.29 5.07
N ILE A 406 -10.58 -12.14 6.13
CA ILE A 406 -10.63 -13.09 7.27
C ILE A 406 -10.99 -14.51 6.79
N ARG A 407 -11.71 -14.65 5.66
CA ARG A 407 -11.97 -15.94 5.00
C ARG A 407 -10.70 -16.78 4.79
N HIS A 408 -9.57 -16.12 4.55
CA HIS A 408 -8.27 -16.75 4.27
C HIS A 408 -7.59 -17.36 5.50
N LEU A 409 -8.10 -17.08 6.70
CA LEU A 409 -7.67 -17.73 7.94
C LEU A 409 -8.25 -19.14 8.08
N TYR A 410 -9.39 -19.40 7.44
CA TYR A 410 -10.05 -20.70 7.51
C TYR A 410 -9.50 -21.66 6.43
N PRO A 411 -9.46 -22.98 6.70
CA PRO A 411 -9.15 -23.96 5.66
C PRO A 411 -10.17 -23.93 4.51
N GLU A 412 -9.72 -24.11 3.27
CA GLU A 412 -10.58 -24.10 2.07
C GLU A 412 -11.76 -25.09 2.17
N ASN A 413 -11.59 -26.19 2.90
CA ASN A 413 -12.60 -27.25 3.03
C ASN A 413 -13.61 -27.04 4.17
N SER A 414 -13.50 -25.97 4.99
CA SER A 414 -14.42 -25.73 6.12
C SER A 414 -15.66 -24.88 5.79
N MET A 415 -15.81 -24.41 4.54
CA MET A 415 -16.81 -23.41 4.17
C MET A 415 -18.28 -23.89 4.13
N LYS A 416 -18.57 -25.18 4.33
CA LYS A 416 -19.95 -25.69 4.18
C LYS A 416 -20.88 -25.47 5.38
N GLU A 417 -20.36 -25.12 6.57
CA GLU A 417 -21.16 -24.90 7.79
C GLU A 417 -20.72 -23.67 8.62
N GLY A 418 -19.90 -22.78 8.06
CA GLY A 418 -19.30 -21.61 8.76
C GLY A 418 -19.92 -20.26 8.40
N PHE A 419 -19.39 -19.18 9.01
CA PHE A 419 -19.72 -17.79 8.67
C PHE A 419 -19.24 -17.47 7.25
N ASP A 420 -20.14 -16.97 6.41
CA ASP A 420 -19.86 -16.55 5.04
C ASP A 420 -19.18 -15.17 5.01
N TRP A 421 -17.85 -15.19 4.96
CA TRP A 421 -17.03 -14.00 4.83
C TRP A 421 -17.01 -13.42 3.40
N ASP A 422 -17.60 -14.07 2.40
CA ASP A 422 -17.84 -13.47 1.08
C ASP A 422 -19.04 -12.51 1.13
N ASN A 423 -19.98 -12.75 2.04
CA ASN A 423 -21.13 -11.90 2.31
C ASN A 423 -21.29 -11.56 3.81
N PRO A 424 -20.32 -10.83 4.41
CA PRO A 424 -20.32 -10.57 5.85
C PRO A 424 -21.55 -9.77 6.31
N PHE A 425 -22.10 -8.90 5.44
CA PHE A 425 -23.31 -8.13 5.75
C PHE A 425 -24.51 -9.03 6.06
N SER A 426 -24.75 -10.05 5.22
CA SER A 426 -25.84 -11.01 5.42
C SER A 426 -25.68 -11.80 6.71
N GLU A 427 -24.45 -12.21 7.03
CA GLU A 427 -24.17 -12.92 8.27
C GLU A 427 -24.34 -12.05 9.52
N PHE A 428 -23.84 -10.81 9.50
CA PHE A 428 -24.05 -9.87 10.62
C PHE A 428 -25.51 -9.47 10.78
N HIS A 429 -26.30 -9.43 9.69
CA HIS A 429 -27.74 -9.25 9.78
C HIS A 429 -28.41 -10.42 10.55
N LYS A 430 -28.03 -11.68 10.29
CA LYS A 430 -28.53 -12.83 11.05
C LYS A 430 -28.16 -12.74 12.54
N ILE A 431 -26.92 -12.33 12.84
CA ILE A 431 -26.46 -12.12 14.23
C ILE A 431 -27.29 -11.02 14.90
N TYR A 432 -27.51 -9.89 14.22
CA TYR A 432 -28.31 -8.78 14.74
C TYR A 432 -29.72 -9.24 15.13
N LEU A 433 -30.44 -9.94 14.24
CA LEU A 433 -31.80 -10.40 14.51
C LEU A 433 -31.86 -11.31 15.76
N PHE A 434 -30.92 -12.26 15.87
CA PHE A 434 -30.88 -13.16 17.01
C PHE A 434 -30.50 -12.44 18.32
N PHE A 435 -29.51 -11.53 18.29
CA PHE A 435 -29.09 -10.78 19.48
C PHE A 435 -30.09 -9.70 19.90
N ASP A 436 -30.90 -9.15 18.99
CA ASP A 436 -31.97 -8.21 19.35
C ASP A 436 -33.06 -8.90 20.19
N GLU A 437 -33.43 -10.14 19.84
CA GLU A 437 -34.40 -10.95 20.59
C GLU A 437 -33.87 -11.44 21.95
N HIS A 438 -32.55 -11.60 22.08
CA HIS A 438 -31.89 -12.18 23.25
C HIS A 438 -30.83 -11.27 23.87
N ARG A 439 -31.08 -9.96 23.92
CA ARG A 439 -30.08 -8.92 24.17
C ARG A 439 -29.24 -9.10 25.44
N GLU A 440 -29.88 -9.27 26.59
CA GLU A 440 -29.18 -9.41 27.88
C GLU A 440 -28.31 -10.67 27.90
N TYR A 441 -28.81 -11.77 27.33
CA TYR A 441 -28.07 -13.01 27.21
C TYR A 441 -26.86 -12.85 26.26
N ALA A 442 -27.08 -12.24 25.09
CA ALA A 442 -26.03 -11.97 24.11
C ALA A 442 -24.92 -11.08 24.67
N GLU A 443 -25.28 -10.03 25.42
CA GLU A 443 -24.33 -9.15 26.09
C GLU A 443 -23.45 -9.92 27.08
N ASN A 444 -24.05 -10.75 27.93
CA ASN A 444 -23.32 -11.56 28.90
C ASN A 444 -22.33 -12.52 28.22
N VAL A 445 -22.76 -13.25 27.19
CA VAL A 445 -21.88 -14.17 26.44
C VAL A 445 -20.76 -13.39 25.74
N PHE A 446 -21.08 -12.29 25.07
CA PHE A 446 -20.10 -11.45 24.38
C PHE A 446 -19.02 -10.93 25.33
N MET A 447 -19.42 -10.43 26.50
CA MET A 447 -18.47 -9.90 27.49
C MET A 447 -17.58 -10.99 28.09
N GLN A 448 -18.11 -12.20 28.29
CA GLN A 448 -17.30 -13.36 28.71
C GLN A 448 -16.28 -13.76 27.64
N ILE A 449 -16.70 -13.86 26.37
CA ILE A 449 -15.82 -14.20 25.24
C ILE A 449 -14.72 -13.15 25.08
N LYS A 450 -15.06 -11.86 25.08
CA LYS A 450 -14.07 -10.77 25.05
C LYS A 450 -13.05 -10.89 26.19
N SER A 451 -13.52 -11.09 27.42
CA SER A 451 -12.63 -11.17 28.60
C SER A 451 -11.73 -12.40 28.57
N ARG A 452 -12.22 -13.55 28.09
CA ARG A 452 -11.38 -14.74 27.89
C ARG A 452 -10.34 -14.51 26.81
N PHE A 453 -10.76 -14.04 25.63
CA PHE A 453 -9.85 -13.70 24.53
C PHE A 453 -8.71 -12.80 25.01
N CYS A 454 -9.02 -11.68 25.66
CA CYS A 454 -7.98 -10.72 26.06
C CYS A 454 -7.03 -11.26 27.15
N ARG A 455 -7.45 -12.25 27.95
CA ARG A 455 -6.60 -12.86 28.99
C ARG A 455 -5.78 -14.04 28.49
N GLU A 456 -6.32 -14.80 27.53
CA GLU A 456 -5.80 -16.11 27.11
C GLU A 456 -5.08 -16.06 25.76
N VAL A 457 -5.23 -14.98 24.97
CA VAL A 457 -4.59 -14.87 23.66
C VAL A 457 -3.06 -14.83 23.77
N MET A 458 -2.40 -15.69 23.00
CA MET A 458 -0.95 -15.82 22.96
C MET A 458 -0.37 -15.11 21.74
N PHE A 459 0.68 -14.30 21.96
CA PHE A 459 1.37 -13.58 20.89
C PHE A 459 2.00 -14.52 19.86
N GLU A 460 2.60 -15.62 20.33
CA GLU A 460 3.27 -16.61 19.51
C GLU A 460 2.30 -17.32 18.55
N ASP A 461 1.11 -17.67 19.02
CA ASP A 461 0.07 -18.30 18.20
C ASP A 461 -0.47 -17.35 17.14
N ALA A 462 -0.66 -16.08 17.49
CA ALA A 462 -1.03 -15.03 16.55
C ALA A 462 0.05 -14.84 15.47
N CYS A 463 1.32 -14.77 15.86
CA CYS A 463 2.45 -14.64 14.93
C CYS A 463 2.55 -15.81 13.96
N LYS A 464 2.34 -17.04 14.44
CA LYS A 464 2.38 -18.24 13.60
C LYS A 464 1.30 -18.20 12.51
N SER A 465 0.05 -17.94 12.88
CA SER A 465 -1.06 -17.85 11.92
C SER A 465 -0.90 -16.66 10.97
N PHE A 466 -0.39 -15.53 11.46
CA PHE A 466 -0.10 -14.35 10.65
C PHE A 466 0.99 -14.63 9.60
N GLY A 467 2.03 -15.40 9.96
CA GLY A 467 3.06 -15.86 9.03
C GLY A 467 2.51 -16.77 7.92
N ILE A 468 1.61 -17.69 8.26
CA ILE A 468 0.94 -18.55 7.27
C ILE A 468 0.12 -17.69 6.29
N LEU A 469 -0.61 -16.69 6.80
CA LEU A 469 -1.37 -15.77 5.97
C LEU A 469 -0.47 -14.95 5.04
N LEU A 470 0.63 -14.40 5.55
CA LEU A 470 1.58 -13.64 4.75
C LEU A 470 2.16 -14.48 3.61
N GLU A 471 2.53 -15.74 3.87
CA GLU A 471 3.06 -16.63 2.83
C GLU A 471 2.01 -16.97 1.75
N LYS A 472 0.71 -17.05 2.10
CA LYS A 472 -0.35 -17.20 1.09
C LYS A 472 -0.38 -16.00 0.13
N TYR A 473 -0.36 -14.78 0.66
CA TYR A 473 -0.35 -13.55 -0.15
C TYR A 473 0.94 -13.45 -0.98
N LYS A 474 2.11 -13.61 -0.34
CA LYS A 474 3.42 -13.54 -1.00
C LYS A 474 3.52 -14.50 -2.17
N ARG A 475 3.03 -15.73 -2.01
CA ARG A 475 3.05 -16.75 -3.06
C ARG A 475 2.35 -16.25 -4.32
N VAL A 476 1.14 -15.71 -4.19
CA VAL A 476 0.37 -15.20 -5.34
C VAL A 476 1.01 -13.96 -5.94
N ARG A 477 1.44 -13.00 -5.12
CA ARG A 477 2.15 -11.80 -5.61
C ARG A 477 3.43 -12.16 -6.37
N THR A 478 4.18 -13.14 -5.88
CA THR A 478 5.40 -13.65 -6.53
C THR A 478 5.08 -14.39 -7.82
N GLN A 479 4.04 -15.23 -7.84
CA GLN A 479 3.60 -15.94 -9.06
C GLN A 479 3.17 -14.95 -10.14
N TYR A 480 2.40 -13.93 -9.77
CA TYR A 480 1.99 -12.85 -10.68
C TYR A 480 3.22 -12.09 -11.21
N MET A 481 4.10 -11.64 -10.32
CA MET A 481 5.31 -10.90 -10.68
C MET A 481 6.20 -11.69 -11.65
N ASN A 482 6.50 -12.96 -11.33
CA ASN A 482 7.29 -13.82 -12.21
C ASN A 482 6.59 -14.06 -13.56
N GLY A 483 5.26 -14.19 -13.57
CA GLY A 483 4.48 -14.27 -14.80
C GLY A 483 4.66 -13.02 -15.66
N MET A 484 4.57 -11.83 -15.08
CA MET A 484 4.74 -10.57 -15.81
C MET A 484 6.17 -10.36 -16.30
N LEU A 485 7.18 -10.69 -15.49
CA LEU A 485 8.59 -10.60 -15.89
C LEU A 485 8.89 -11.50 -17.09
N ASN A 486 8.31 -12.71 -17.13
CA ASN A 486 8.43 -13.60 -18.28
C ASN A 486 7.76 -13.04 -19.54
N LEU A 487 6.63 -12.35 -19.42
CA LEU A 487 5.99 -11.69 -20.58
C LEU A 487 6.87 -10.57 -21.14
N HIS A 488 7.58 -9.83 -20.28
CA HIS A 488 8.49 -8.76 -20.72
C HIS A 488 9.83 -9.28 -21.27
N SER A 489 10.34 -10.38 -20.72
CA SER A 489 11.61 -10.99 -21.16
C SER A 489 11.52 -11.59 -22.57
N ASN A 490 10.34 -12.06 -22.97
CA ASN A 490 10.08 -12.63 -24.29
C ASN A 490 9.86 -11.59 -25.40
N GLY A 491 9.94 -10.28 -25.10
CA GLY A 491 9.89 -9.18 -26.07
C GLY A 491 11.22 -8.91 -26.80
N ASN A 492 12.30 -9.61 -26.45
CA ASN A 492 13.59 -9.58 -27.13
C ASN A 492 13.75 -10.78 -28.09
N ILE A 493 12.83 -10.93 -29.06
CA ILE A 493 12.96 -11.90 -30.18
C ILE A 493 13.02 -11.15 -31.50
#